data_AF-A0A957PML1-F1
#
_entry.id   AF-A0A957PML1-F1
#
_cell.length_a   1.000
_cell.length_b   1.000
_cell.length_c   1.000
_cell.angle_alpha   90.00
_cell.angle_beta   90.00
_cell.angle_gamma   90.00
#
_symmetry.space_group_name_H-M   'P 1'
#
loop_
_entity.id
_entity.type
_entity.pdbx_description
1 polymer ?
#
loop_
_entity_poly.entity_id
_entity_poly.type
_entity_poly.pdbx_seq_one_letter_code
_entity_poly.pdbx_strand_id
1 'polypeptide(L)'
;MPRPLFDSEYIFGLHEPGGEQHMLDAGKPGWLVFTEAIGSDPNDTSGKNFTSWSNQNLGILCRINNGYEPGGTVPNSAQYADFAKRCANYVRAS
;
A
#
# COMPACT_ATOMS: atom_id res chain seq x y z
N MET A 1 -23.66 8.88 9.69
CA MET A 1 -23.10 8.31 10.93
C MET A 1 -21.62 8.09 10.68
N PRO A 2 -20.71 8.71 11.45
CA PRO A 2 -19.28 8.37 11.34
C PRO A 2 -19.16 6.88 11.68
N ARG A 3 -18.45 6.11 10.85
CA ARG A 3 -18.23 4.68 11.12
C ARG A 3 -17.60 4.53 12.51
N PRO A 4 -17.99 3.54 13.33
CA PRO A 4 -17.16 3.13 14.45
C PRO A 4 -15.78 2.81 13.88
N LEU A 5 -14.73 3.43 14.43
CA LEU A 5 -13.37 3.01 14.15
C LEU A 5 -13.27 1.57 14.66
N PHE A 6 -13.40 0.60 13.77
CA PHE A 6 -13.00 -0.79 13.99
C PHE A 6 -11.46 -0.85 14.03
N ASP A 7 -10.87 -0.01 14.86
CA ASP A 7 -9.45 -0.06 15.15
C ASP A 7 -9.32 -1.19 16.17
N SER A 8 -8.79 -2.31 15.71
CA SER A 8 -8.25 -3.28 16.65
C SER A 8 -7.25 -2.56 17.55
N GLU A 9 -7.28 -2.83 18.86
CA GLU A 9 -6.29 -2.33 19.83
C GLU A 9 -4.85 -2.68 19.39
N TYR A 10 -4.72 -3.68 18.51
CA TYR A 10 -3.49 -4.11 17.84
C TYR A 10 -3.71 -4.13 16.32
N ILE A 11 -2.86 -3.46 15.54
CA ILE A 11 -2.86 -3.61 14.07
C ILE A 11 -2.61 -5.09 13.75
N PHE A 12 -3.62 -5.80 13.25
CA PHE A 12 -3.49 -7.17 12.73
C PHE A 12 -3.85 -7.18 11.24
N GLY A 13 -3.25 -8.11 10.50
CA GLY A 13 -3.42 -8.13 9.06
C GLY A 13 -2.56 -9.17 8.37
N LEU A 14 -2.55 -9.10 7.04
CA LEU A 14 -1.76 -9.95 6.17
C LEU A 14 -0.78 -9.10 5.36
N HIS A 15 0.38 -9.68 5.07
CA HIS A 15 1.33 -9.14 4.11
C HIS A 15 1.03 -9.75 2.74
N GLU A 16 0.64 -8.91 1.78
CA GLU A 16 0.03 -9.23 0.49
C GLU A 16 -1.38 -9.87 0.56
N PRO A 17 -2.23 -9.68 -0.47
CA PRO A 17 -3.53 -10.32 -0.56
C PRO A 17 -3.42 -11.82 -0.88
N GLY A 18 -4.51 -12.55 -0.62
CA GLY A 18 -4.65 -13.98 -0.88
C GLY A 18 -5.23 -14.77 0.30
N GLY A 19 -5.27 -14.19 1.50
CA GLY A 19 -5.78 -14.82 2.72
C GLY A 19 -6.90 -14.04 3.42
N GLU A 20 -7.28 -12.87 2.90
CA GLU A 20 -8.23 -11.94 3.52
C GLU A 20 -9.61 -12.55 3.73
N GLN A 21 -10.01 -13.53 2.91
CA GLN A 21 -11.31 -14.17 3.06
C GLN A 21 -11.46 -14.84 4.43
N HIS A 22 -10.38 -15.37 5.02
CA HIS A 22 -10.43 -15.93 6.38
C HIS A 22 -10.75 -14.87 7.44
N MET A 23 -10.27 -13.64 7.26
CA MET A 23 -10.58 -12.51 8.15
C MET A 23 -12.03 -12.07 7.99
N LEU A 24 -12.50 -12.01 6.74
CA LEU A 24 -13.87 -11.61 6.40
C LEU A 24 -14.90 -12.65 6.89
N ASP A 25 -14.65 -13.95 6.66
CA ASP A 25 -15.52 -15.05 7.11
C ASP A 25 -15.62 -15.10 8.64
N ALA A 26 -14.56 -14.72 9.34
CA ALA A 26 -14.54 -14.62 10.80
C ALA A 26 -15.21 -13.34 11.35
N GLY A 27 -15.70 -12.44 10.47
CA GLY A 27 -16.30 -11.16 10.85
C GLY A 27 -15.29 -10.18 11.48
N LYS A 28 -13.99 -10.34 11.18
CA LYS A 28 -12.88 -9.56 11.76
C LYS A 28 -12.01 -8.98 10.65
N PRO A 29 -12.46 -7.93 9.94
CA PRO A 29 -11.63 -7.28 8.93
C PRO A 29 -10.37 -6.66 9.59
N GLY A 30 -9.22 -6.92 8.99
CA GLY A 30 -7.92 -6.38 9.40
C GLY A 30 -7.28 -5.51 8.31
N TRP A 31 -5.97 -5.39 8.37
CA TRP A 31 -5.17 -4.65 7.38
C TRP A 31 -4.56 -5.57 6.32
N LEU A 32 -4.44 -5.07 5.09
CA LEU A 32 -3.61 -5.66 4.05
C LEU A 32 -2.41 -4.75 3.77
N VAL A 33 -1.21 -5.30 3.91
CA VAL A 33 0.04 -4.62 3.61
C VAL A 33 0.48 -5.00 2.19
N PHE A 34 0.49 -4.01 1.29
CA PHE A 34 0.99 -4.15 -0.07
C PHE A 34 2.43 -3.66 -0.15
N THR A 35 3.22 -4.29 -1.02
CA THR A 35 4.62 -3.95 -1.29
C THR A 35 4.83 -3.61 -2.74
N GLU A 36 5.02 -2.31 -3.00
CA GLU A 36 4.96 -1.76 -4.34
C GLU A 36 6.33 -1.20 -4.72
N ALA A 37 6.94 -1.74 -5.77
CA ALA A 37 8.18 -1.25 -6.35
C ALA A 37 7.85 -0.32 -7.51
N ILE A 38 7.95 0.99 -7.29
CA ILE A 38 7.41 2.01 -8.21
C ILE A 38 8.48 2.73 -9.04
N GLY A 39 9.76 2.38 -8.84
CA GLY A 39 10.89 3.05 -9.47
C GLY A 39 11.04 4.50 -8.98
N SER A 40 11.76 5.29 -9.76
CA SER A 40 12.07 6.70 -9.47
C SER A 40 11.81 7.63 -10.66
N ASP A 41 11.04 7.22 -11.67
CA ASP A 41 10.67 8.09 -12.79
C ASP A 41 9.70 9.20 -12.31
N PRO A 42 10.12 10.49 -12.31
CA PRO A 42 9.28 11.58 -11.81
C PRO A 42 8.06 11.89 -12.69
N ASN A 43 8.01 11.33 -13.90
CA ASN A 43 6.94 11.55 -14.89
C ASN A 43 5.92 10.39 -14.93
N ASP A 44 6.21 9.28 -14.25
CA ASP A 44 5.23 8.22 -14.06
C ASP A 44 4.16 8.70 -13.06
N THR A 45 2.93 8.81 -13.56
CA THR A 45 1.73 9.24 -12.84
C THR A 45 0.79 8.09 -12.47
N SER A 46 1.22 6.85 -12.68
CA SER A 46 0.44 5.67 -12.35
C SER A 46 0.41 5.38 -10.84
N GLY A 47 -0.68 4.77 -10.40
CA GLY A 47 -0.91 4.25 -9.06
C GLY A 47 -1.50 2.84 -9.11
N LYS A 48 -1.87 2.30 -7.95
CA LYS A 48 -2.56 1.00 -7.85
C LYS A 48 -3.96 1.20 -7.32
N ASN A 49 -4.92 0.56 -7.99
CA ASN A 49 -6.29 0.56 -7.52
C ASN A 49 -6.47 -0.50 -6.42
N PHE A 50 -6.73 -0.05 -5.18
CA PHE A 50 -6.97 -0.94 -4.03
C PHE A 50 -8.45 -1.21 -3.73
N THR A 51 -9.37 -0.71 -4.56
CA THR A 51 -10.81 -0.74 -4.29
C THR A 51 -11.40 -2.13 -4.16
N SER A 52 -10.81 -3.15 -4.81
CA SER A 52 -11.23 -4.54 -4.64
C SER A 52 -11.15 -5.00 -3.19
N TRP A 53 -10.25 -4.45 -2.37
CA TRP A 53 -10.11 -4.80 -0.95
C TRP A 53 -10.74 -3.75 -0.03
N SER A 54 -10.54 -2.46 -0.29
CA SER A 54 -11.06 -1.41 0.60
C SER A 54 -12.59 -1.38 0.64
N ASN A 55 -13.26 -1.77 -0.45
CA ASN A 55 -14.72 -1.88 -0.49
C ASN A 55 -15.27 -3.04 0.36
N GLN A 56 -14.41 -3.93 0.85
CA GLN A 56 -14.76 -5.06 1.71
C GLN A 56 -14.54 -4.75 3.21
N ASN A 57 -14.39 -3.46 3.57
CA ASN A 57 -14.09 -3.01 4.94
C ASN A 57 -12.69 -3.42 5.45
N LEU A 58 -11.78 -3.81 4.57
CA LEU A 58 -10.37 -4.06 4.90
C LEU A 58 -9.59 -2.74 4.92
N GLY A 59 -8.69 -2.59 5.89
CA GLY A 59 -7.72 -1.50 5.91
C GLY A 59 -6.60 -1.75 4.90
N ILE A 60 -6.12 -0.70 4.22
CA ILE A 60 -5.05 -0.80 3.22
C ILE A 60 -3.83 -0.04 3.73
N LEU A 61 -2.68 -0.72 3.74
CA LEU A 61 -1.36 -0.13 3.98
C LEU A 61 -0.48 -0.43 2.78
N CYS A 62 0.15 0.59 2.20
CA CYS A 62 1.06 0.42 1.07
C CYS A 62 2.48 0.83 1.48
N ARG A 63 3.42 -0.12 1.42
CA ARG A 63 4.85 0.13 1.55
C ARG A 63 5.45 0.38 0.17
N ILE A 64 5.71 1.65 -0.11
CA ILE A 64 6.31 2.11 -1.36
C ILE A 64 7.83 1.93 -1.32
N ASN A 65 8.37 1.27 -2.35
CA ASN A 65 9.79 1.01 -2.57
C ASN A 65 10.20 1.56 -3.95
N ASN A 66 11.46 1.95 -4.12
CA ASN A 66 12.02 2.19 -5.46
C ASN A 66 12.12 0.89 -6.25
N GLY A 67 12.62 -0.19 -5.62
CA GLY A 67 12.78 -1.49 -6.25
C GLY A 67 13.02 -2.60 -5.23
N TYR A 68 13.34 -3.77 -5.76
CA TYR A 68 13.90 -4.91 -5.04
C TYR A 68 15.39 -5.04 -5.37
N GLU A 69 16.09 -6.04 -4.81
CA GLU A 69 17.45 -6.39 -5.24
C GLU A 69 17.50 -6.49 -6.78
N PRO A 70 18.43 -5.80 -7.47
CA PRO A 70 19.55 -5.00 -6.95
C PRO A 70 19.27 -3.49 -6.77
N GLY A 71 18.09 -2.99 -7.16
CA GLY A 71 17.74 -1.56 -7.12
C GLY A 71 17.45 -1.00 -5.73
N GLY A 72 17.15 -1.86 -4.75
CA GLY A 72 16.93 -1.50 -3.34
C GLY A 72 15.64 -0.70 -3.08
N THR A 73 15.23 -0.65 -1.80
CA THR A 73 14.02 0.08 -1.37
C THR A 73 14.12 1.59 -1.58
N VAL A 74 15.33 2.14 -1.48
CA VAL A 74 15.64 3.55 -1.68
C VAL A 74 16.65 3.64 -2.83
N PRO A 75 16.48 4.53 -3.82
CA PRO A 75 17.36 4.60 -4.98
C PRO A 75 18.72 5.20 -4.63
N ASN A 76 19.59 5.37 -5.63
CA ASN A 76 20.78 6.21 -5.46
C ASN A 76 20.37 7.63 -5.02
N SER A 77 21.19 8.28 -4.19
CA SER A 77 20.92 9.62 -3.66
C SER A 77 20.72 10.68 -4.75
N ALA A 78 21.31 10.50 -5.94
CA ALA A 78 21.08 11.38 -7.08
C ALA A 78 19.61 11.40 -7.56
N GLN A 79 18.81 10.39 -7.19
CA GLN A 79 17.42 10.23 -7.62
C GLN A 79 16.40 10.48 -6.50
N TYR A 80 16.82 10.97 -5.32
CA TYR A 80 15.89 11.17 -4.19
C TYR A 80 14.76 12.15 -4.50
N ALA A 81 15.06 13.25 -5.18
CA ALA A 81 14.05 14.23 -5.57
C ALA A 81 13.03 13.62 -6.54
N ASP A 82 13.51 12.86 -7.52
CA ASP A 82 12.67 12.20 -8.52
C ASP A 82 11.81 11.10 -7.89
N PHE A 83 12.40 10.30 -6.98
CA PHE A 83 11.68 9.28 -6.24
C PHE A 83 10.61 9.87 -5.32
N ALA A 84 10.89 10.98 -4.62
CA ALA A 84 9.90 11.67 -3.81
C ALA A 84 8.71 12.15 -4.66
N LYS A 85 8.98 12.70 -5.85
CA LYS A 85 7.93 13.09 -6.81
C LYS A 85 7.16 11.88 -7.32
N ARG A 86 7.84 10.77 -7.65
CA ARG A 86 7.21 9.51 -8.05
C ARG A 86 6.30 8.94 -6.97
N CYS A 87 6.70 8.99 -5.70
CA CYS A 87 5.88 8.60 -4.54
C CYS A 87 4.63 9.47 -4.42
N ALA A 88 4.77 10.80 -4.53
CA ALA A 88 3.64 11.72 -4.48
C ALA A 88 2.64 11.48 -5.63
N ASN A 89 3.14 11.18 -6.82
CA ASN A 89 2.31 10.79 -7.96
C ASN A 89 1.56 9.49 -7.71
N TYR A 90 2.25 8.47 -7.18
CA TYR A 90 1.65 7.18 -6.85
C TYR A 90 0.49 7.33 -5.86
N VAL A 91 0.71 8.06 -4.76
CA VAL A 91 -0.30 8.30 -3.72
C VAL A 91 -1.51 9.05 -4.27
N ARG A 92 -1.30 10.05 -5.14
CA ARG A 92 -2.39 10.82 -5.76
C ARG A 92 -3.25 9.97 -6.72
N ALA A 93 -2.66 8.96 -7.35
CA ALA A 93 -3.31 8.14 -8.36
C ALA A 93 -3.85 6.81 -7.82
N SER A 94 -3.68 6.53 -6.52
CA SER A 94 -4.10 5.28 -5.86
C SER A 94 -5.35 5.42 -5.01
#